data_AF-Q8A9J6-F1
#
_entry.id   AF-Q8A9J6-F1
#
_cell.length_a   1.000
_cell.length_b   1.000
_cell.length_c   1.000
_cell.angle_alpha   90.00
_cell.angle_beta   90.00
_cell.angle_gamma   90.00
#
_symmetry.space_group_name_H-M   'P 1'
#
loop_
_entity.id
_entity.type
_entity.pdbx_description
1 polymer ?
#
loop_
_entity_poly.entity_id
_entity_poly.type
_entity_poly.pdbx_seq_one_letter_code
_entity_poly.pdbx_strand_id
1 'polypeptide(L)'
;MAQHTYDEESVQELLGWAKKMLETKNYPTEKYQVNACTSIIDGKLYLESLISMISKNWENPTFHPTIEQLWEYREKWEGQKE
;
A
#
# COMPACT_ATOMS: atom_id res chain seq x y z
N MET A 1 17.95 -2.17 -0.03
CA MET A 1 16.72 -2.22 -0.83
C MET A 1 16.05 -3.51 -0.42
N ALA A 2 14.98 -3.45 0.37
CA ALA A 2 14.23 -4.65 0.69
C ALA A 2 13.79 -5.27 -0.63
N GLN A 3 13.99 -6.58 -0.78
CA GLN A 3 13.61 -7.28 -1.99
C GLN A 3 12.10 -7.50 -1.90
N HIS A 4 11.30 -6.60 -2.45
CA HIS A 4 9.86 -6.80 -2.51
C HIS A 4 9.56 -8.03 -3.34
N THR A 5 8.87 -8.98 -2.73
CA THR A 5 8.46 -10.22 -3.38
C THR A 5 6.98 -10.14 -3.73
N TYR A 6 6.63 -10.81 -4.83
CA TYR A 6 5.29 -10.80 -5.42
C TYR A 6 4.60 -12.17 -5.28
N ASP A 7 5.10 -13.02 -4.37
CA ASP A 7 4.45 -14.28 -4.04
C ASP A 7 3.13 -14.07 -3.30
N GLU A 8 2.29 -15.09 -3.32
CA GLU A 8 0.95 -15.04 -2.72
C GLU A 8 1.01 -14.63 -1.25
N GLU A 9 1.92 -15.20 -0.47
CA GLU A 9 2.06 -14.93 0.96
C GLU A 9 2.34 -13.44 1.21
N SER A 10 3.37 -12.90 0.56
CA SER A 10 3.78 -11.50 0.69
C SER A 10 2.69 -10.53 0.26
N VAL A 11 1.98 -10.85 -0.83
CA VAL A 11 0.84 -10.05 -1.31
C VAL A 11 -0.31 -10.11 -0.32
N GLN A 12 -0.66 -11.28 0.21
CA GLN A 12 -1.73 -11.41 1.20
C GLN A 12 -1.38 -10.69 2.50
N GLU A 13 -0.13 -10.73 2.96
CA GLU A 13 0.33 -9.97 4.12
C GLU A 13 0.19 -8.46 3.90
N LEU A 14 0.61 -7.97 2.74
CA LEU A 14 0.50 -6.55 2.38
C LEU A 14 -0.96 -6.08 2.30
N LEU A 15 -1.83 -6.89 1.69
CA LEU A 15 -3.27 -6.65 1.65
C LEU A 15 -3.90 -6.69 3.05
N GLY A 16 -3.47 -7.63 3.89
CA GLY A 16 -3.91 -7.76 5.28
C GLY A 16 -3.55 -6.52 6.11
N TRP A 17 -2.32 -6.02 5.95
CA TRP A 17 -1.89 -4.76 6.54
C TRP A 17 -2.80 -3.61 6.07
N ALA A 18 -2.99 -3.43 4.77
CA ALA A 18 -3.80 -2.34 4.22
C ALA A 18 -5.26 -2.38 4.72
N LYS A 19 -5.85 -3.56 4.81
CA LYS A 19 -7.20 -3.76 5.40
C LYS A 19 -7.23 -3.36 6.88
N LYS A 20 -6.24 -3.79 7.66
CA LYS A 20 -6.13 -3.42 9.08
C LYS A 20 -5.99 -1.90 9.26
N MET A 21 -5.27 -1.22 8.37
CA MET A 21 -5.15 0.24 8.38
C MET A 21 -6.51 0.91 8.17
N LEU A 22 -7.32 0.39 7.24
CA LEU A 22 -8.69 0.87 7.02
C LEU A 22 -9.59 0.65 8.25
N GLU A 23 -9.54 -0.55 8.85
CA GLU A 23 -10.34 -0.89 10.03
C GLU A 23 -9.98 -0.02 11.25
N THR A 24 -8.68 0.16 11.49
CA THR A 24 -8.17 0.98 12.60
C THR A 24 -8.21 2.47 12.31
N LYS A 25 -8.62 2.87 11.09
CA LYS A 25 -8.57 4.25 10.59
C LYS A 25 -7.19 4.89 10.74
N ASN A 26 -6.13 4.07 10.66
CA ASN A 26 -4.75 4.47 10.89
C ASN A 26 -4.07 4.89 9.59
N TYR A 27 -4.75 5.72 8.80
CA TYR A 27 -4.29 6.21 7.51
C TYR A 27 -4.32 7.75 7.51
N PRO A 28 -3.59 8.42 6.61
CA PRO A 28 -3.57 9.87 6.59
C PRO A 28 -4.96 10.42 6.26
N THR A 29 -5.46 11.29 7.14
CA THR A 29 -6.70 12.05 6.97
C THR A 29 -6.50 13.36 6.23
N GLU A 30 -5.24 13.80 6.10
CA GLU A 30 -4.82 14.99 5.36
C GLU A 30 -3.90 14.60 4.20
N LYS A 31 -3.55 15.59 3.38
CA LYS A 31 -2.65 15.37 2.23
C LYS A 31 -1.32 14.80 2.74
N TYR A 32 -1.00 13.59 2.29
CA TYR A 32 0.20 12.86 2.70
C TYR A 32 1.07 12.56 1.50
N GLN A 33 2.30 13.05 1.52
CA GLN A 33 3.25 12.81 0.45
C GLN A 33 3.99 11.50 0.70
N VAL A 34 3.81 10.50 -0.16
CA VAL A 34 4.52 9.21 -0.08
C VAL A 34 5.92 9.36 -0.66
N ASN A 35 6.05 9.93 -1.86
CA ASN A 35 7.34 10.23 -2.46
C ASN A 35 7.24 11.52 -3.28
N ALA A 36 8.31 11.90 -4.00
CA ALA A 36 8.31 13.13 -4.78
C ALA A 36 7.17 13.20 -5.82
N CYS A 37 6.71 12.05 -6.31
CA CYS A 37 5.70 11.95 -7.36
C CYS A 37 4.30 11.60 -6.83
N THR A 38 4.19 10.96 -5.67
CA THR A 38 2.94 10.42 -5.13
C THR A 38 2.49 11.21 -3.91
N SER A 39 1.34 11.87 -4.03
CA SER A 39 0.63 12.51 -2.93
C SER A 39 -0.75 11.88 -2.75
N ILE A 40 -1.00 11.34 -1.56
CA ILE A 40 -2.30 10.83 -1.13
C ILE A 40 -3.15 12.01 -0.70
N ILE A 41 -4.30 12.19 -1.35
CA ILE A 41 -5.28 13.23 -0.98
C ILE A 41 -6.31 12.64 -0.01
N ASP A 42 -6.74 11.41 -0.25
CA ASP A 42 -7.66 10.66 0.60
C ASP A 42 -7.07 9.29 0.90
N GLY A 43 -6.57 9.11 2.13
CA GLY A 43 -5.90 7.88 2.56
C GLY A 43 -6.81 6.65 2.55
N LYS A 44 -8.12 6.85 2.78
CA LYS A 44 -9.09 5.76 2.73
C LYS A 44 -9.27 5.28 1.29
N LEU A 45 -9.62 6.19 0.39
CA LEU A 45 -9.84 5.86 -1.02
C LEU A 45 -8.58 5.28 -1.67
N TYR A 46 -7.41 5.79 -1.29
CA TYR A 46 -6.13 5.30 -1.79
C TYR A 46 -5.90 3.83 -1.39
N LEU A 47 -6.06 3.48 -0.11
CA LEU A 47 -5.92 2.12 0.37
C LEU A 47 -6.98 1.18 -0.23
N GLU A 48 -8.25 1.59 -0.26
CA GLU A 48 -9.33 0.81 -0.88
C GLU A 48 -9.03 0.51 -2.36
N SER A 49 -8.50 1.50 -3.09
CA SER A 49 -8.13 1.36 -4.51
C SER A 49 -6.98 0.38 -4.70
N LEU A 50 -5.90 0.53 -3.91
CA LEU A 50 -4.74 -0.37 -3.98
C LEU A 50 -5.12 -1.81 -3.63
N ILE A 51 -5.91 -2.01 -2.55
CA ILE A 51 -6.39 -3.33 -2.15
C ILE A 51 -7.19 -3.98 -3.29
N SER A 52 -8.12 -3.24 -3.90
CA SER A 52 -8.96 -3.76 -4.99
C SER A 52 -8.14 -4.12 -6.24
N MET A 53 -7.17 -3.27 -6.61
CA MET A 53 -6.32 -3.50 -7.77
C MET A 53 -5.40 -4.70 -7.57
N ILE A 54 -4.71 -4.78 -6.44
CA ILE A 54 -3.78 -5.86 -6.14
C ILE A 54 -4.53 -7.18 -5.95
N SER A 55 -5.61 -7.20 -5.15
CA SER A 55 -6.37 -8.42 -4.87
C SER A 55 -6.91 -9.13 -6.12
N LYS A 56 -7.13 -8.40 -7.22
CA LYS A 56 -7.67 -8.95 -8.47
C LYS A 56 -6.61 -9.22 -9.53
N ASN A 57 -5.45 -8.58 -9.45
CA ASN A 57 -4.49 -8.55 -10.55
C ASN A 57 -3.05 -8.86 -10.12
N TRP A 58 -2.79 -9.24 -8.87
CA TRP A 58 -1.43 -9.46 -8.35
C TRP A 58 -0.63 -10.51 -9.13
N GLU A 59 -1.29 -11.52 -9.69
CA GLU A 59 -0.66 -12.53 -10.56
C GLU A 59 -0.14 -11.95 -11.88
N ASN A 60 -0.64 -10.78 -12.30
CA ASN A 60 -0.23 -10.13 -13.53
C ASN A 60 0.93 -9.14 -13.26
N PRO A 61 2.12 -9.37 -13.85
CA PRO A 61 3.31 -8.53 -13.60
C PRO A 61 3.15 -7.07 -14.01
N THR A 62 2.18 -6.75 -14.87
CA THR A 62 1.82 -5.36 -15.22
C THR A 62 1.36 -4.55 -14.00
N PHE A 63 0.87 -5.22 -12.96
CA PHE A 63 0.39 -4.61 -11.72
C PHE A 63 1.41 -4.64 -10.58
N HIS A 64 2.61 -5.19 -10.80
CA HIS A 64 3.70 -5.09 -9.83
C HIS A 64 3.97 -3.65 -9.36
N PRO A 65 3.93 -2.60 -10.23
CA PRO A 65 4.09 -1.22 -9.77
C PRO A 65 3.03 -0.80 -8.74
N THR A 66 1.82 -1.35 -8.79
CA THR A 66 0.77 -1.09 -7.80
C THR A 66 1.08 -1.75 -6.45
N ILE A 67 1.68 -2.95 -6.47
CA ILE A 67 2.16 -3.64 -5.28
C ILE A 67 3.31 -2.85 -4.64
N GLU A 68 4.27 -2.40 -5.45
CA GLU A 68 5.38 -1.55 -5.01
C GLU A 68 4.88 -0.26 -4.35
N GLN A 69 3.87 0.40 -4.92
CA GLN A 69 3.28 1.61 -4.33
C GLN A 69 2.72 1.37 -2.92
N LEU A 70 2.10 0.21 -2.69
CA LEU A 70 1.57 -0.14 -1.37
C LEU A 70 2.70 -0.46 -0.38
N TRP A 71 3.78 -1.11 -0.83
CA TRP A 71 5.00 -1.30 -0.05
C TRP A 71 5.65 0.02 0.35
N GLU A 72 5.91 0.92 -0.59
CA GLU A 72 6.50 2.24 -0.32
C GLU A 72 5.65 3.03 0.68
N TYR A 73 4.32 2.99 0.52
CA TYR A 73 3.41 3.64 1.45
C TYR A 73 3.52 3.04 2.86
N ARG A 74 3.55 1.70 2.96
CA ARG A 74 3.72 1.00 4.24
C ARG A 74 5.04 1.35 4.91
N GLU A 75 6.16 1.18 4.21
CA GLU A 75 7.51 1.47 4.75
C GLU A 75 7.60 2.90 5.26
N LYS A 76 7.07 3.87 4.49
CA LYS A 76 7.10 5.27 4.91
C LYS A 76 6.19 5.56 6.10
N TRP A 77 5.01 4.96 6.14
CA TRP A 77 4.06 5.19 7.24
C TRP A 77 4.50 4.52 8.54
N GLU A 78 5.07 3.32 8.46
CA GLU A 78 5.63 2.62 9.63
C GLU A 78 6.94 3.28 10.08
N GLY A 79 7.82 3.66 9.16
CA GLY A 79 9.07 4.38 9.46
C GLY A 79 8.89 5.80 10.00
N GLN A 80 7.70 6.39 9.89
CA GLN A 80 7.37 7.67 10.57
C GLN A 80 6.99 7.49 12.05
N LYS A 81 6.75 6.25 12.50
CA LYS A 81 6.38 5.95 13.90
C LYS A 81 7.57 5.61 14.79
N GLU A 82 8.77 5.50 14.22
CA GLU A 82 10.07 5.45 14.93
C GLU A 82 10.65 6.86 15.13
#